data_AF-A0A382GYX7-F1
#
_entry.id   AF-A0A382GYX7-F1
#
_cell.length_a   1.000
_cell.length_b   1.000
_cell.length_c   1.000
_cell.angle_alpha   90.00
_cell.angle_beta   90.00
_cell.angle_gamma   90.00
#
_symmetry.space_group_name_H-M   'P 1'
#
loop_
_entity.id
_entity.type
_entity.pdbx_description
1 polymer ?
#
loop_
_entity_poly.entity_id
_entity_poly.type
_entity_poly.pdbx_seq_one_letter_code
_entity_poly.pdbx_strand_id
1 'polypeptide(L)' 'MSLQDPLSDLFSRIRNAQMRNKSIVSSPVSKLRENILEVLKKEGYIR' A
#
# COMPACT_ATOMS: atom_id res chain seq x y z
N MET A 1 0.06 19.13 1.70
CA MET A 1 -0.08 17.89 0.89
C MET A 1 -1.56 17.66 0.68
N SER A 2 -2.05 17.94 -0.53
CA SER A 2 -3.44 17.66 -0.89
C SER A 2 -3.59 16.16 -1.16
N LEU A 3 -4.65 15.54 -0.63
CA LEU A 3 -4.98 14.14 -0.85
C LEU A 3 -5.58 13.99 -2.26
N GLN A 4 -4.74 14.09 -3.29
CA GLN A 4 -5.22 14.10 -4.68
C GLN A 4 -5.57 12.69 -5.19
N ASP A 5 -4.91 11.64 -4.69
CA ASP A 5 -5.24 10.26 -5.01
C ASP A 5 -4.88 9.26 -3.88
N PRO A 6 -5.89 8.66 -3.20
CA PRO A 6 -5.69 7.64 -2.18
C PRO A 6 -4.97 6.37 -2.65
N LEU A 7 -4.96 6.08 -3.96
CA LEU A 7 -4.30 4.92 -4.54
C LEU A 7 -2.81 5.17 -4.77
N SER A 8 -2.46 6.30 -5.38
CA SER A 8 -1.07 6.73 -5.51
C SER A 8 -0.38 6.86 -4.15
N ASP A 9 -1.09 7.34 -3.12
CA ASP A 9 -0.59 7.35 -1.73
C ASP A 9 -0.27 5.94 -1.21
N LEU A 10 -1.14 4.95 -1.46
CA LEU A 10 -0.92 3.56 -1.02
C LEU A 10 0.36 2.99 -1.65
N PHE A 11 0.52 3.08 -2.97
CA PHE A 11 1.70 2.54 -3.65
C PHE A 11 2.99 3.27 -3.25
N SER A 12 2.91 4.60 -3.08
CA SER A 12 4.05 5.38 -2.61
C SER A 12 4.51 4.96 -1.21
N ARG A 13 3.57 4.66 -0.29
CA ARG A 13 3.90 4.14 1.05
C ARG A 13 4.60 2.79 0.99
N ILE A 14 4.10 1.86 0.17
CA ILE A 14 4.70 0.53 0.01
C ILE A 14 6.13 0.66 -0.56
N ARG A 15 6.29 1.42 -1.65
CA ARG A 15 7.60 1.66 -2.28
C ARG A 15 8.60 2.28 -1.30
N ASN A 16 8.19 3.33 -0.59
CA ASN A 16 9.07 4.01 0.36
C ASN A 16 9.46 3.12 1.54
N ALA A 17 8.56 2.23 1.98
CA ALA A 17 8.86 1.26 3.01
C ALA A 17 9.85 0.19 2.55
N GLN A 18 9.69 -0.34 1.33
CA GLN A 18 10.64 -1.26 0.71
C GLN A 18 12.02 -0.61 0.57
N MET A 19 12.10 0.62 0.06
CA MET A 19 13.36 1.38 -0.04
C MET A 19 14.04 1.61 1.31
N ARG A 20 13.28 1.60 2.41
CA ARG A 20 13.78 1.81 3.78
C ARG A 20 13.90 0.51 4.57
N ASN A 21 13.77 -0.64 3.93
CA ASN A 21 13.83 -1.98 4.53
C ASN A 21 12.85 -2.15 5.71
N LYS A 22 11.68 -1.51 5.66
CA LYS A 22 10.62 -1.70 6.65
C LYS A 22 9.86 -2.99 6.34
N SER A 23 9.68 -3.83 7.36
CA SER A 23 8.92 -5.08 7.25
C SER A 23 7.41 -4.87 7.22
N ILE A 24 6.90 -3.74 7.75
CA ILE A 24 5.47 -3.47 7.92
C ILE A 24 5.15 -2.04 7.50
N VAL A 25 3.98 -1.85 6.87
CA VAL A 25 3.43 -0.55 6.46
C VAL A 25 1.98 -0.44 6.90
N SER A 26 1.63 0.68 7.54
CA SER A 26 0.25 1.03 7.86
C SER A 26 -0.32 1.99 6.83
N SER A 27 -1.56 1.75 6.40
CA SER A 27 -2.34 2.62 5.52
C SER A 27 -3.75 2.83 6.08
N PRO A 28 -4.38 4.00 5.91
CA PRO A 28 -5.78 4.19 6.32
C PRO A 28 -6.70 3.19 5.61
N VAL A 29 -7.68 2.68 6.35
CA VAL A 29 -8.61 1.66 5.87
C VAL A 29 -9.57 2.21 4.81
N SER A 30 -9.75 1.47 3.73
CA SER A 30 -10.84 1.66 2.76
C SER A 30 -11.06 0.37 1.98
N LYS A 31 -12.29 0.14 1.51
CA LYS A 31 -12.65 -1.06 0.73
C LYS A 31 -11.82 -1.20 -0.55
N LEU A 32 -11.51 -0.07 -1.20
CA LEU A 32 -10.65 -0.05 -2.38
C LEU A 32 -9.23 -0.52 -2.06
N ARG A 33 -8.64 -0.02 -0.97
CA ARG A 33 -7.27 -0.38 -0.56
C ARG A 33 -7.19 -1.85 -0.14
N GLU A 34 -8.21 -2.33 0.57
CA GLU A 34 -8.33 -3.73 0.97
C GLU A 34 -8.32 -4.67 -0.24
N ASN A 35 -9.20 -4.43 -1.23
CA ASN A 35 -9.25 -5.23 -2.46
C ASN A 35 -7.89 -5.26 -3.20
N ILE A 36 -7.20 -4.12 -3.25
CA ILE A 36 -5.91 -4.02 -3.93
C ILE A 36 -4.82 -4.77 -3.16
N LEU A 37 -4.77 -4.61 -1.84
CA LEU A 37 -3.84 -5.34 -0.99
C LEU A 37 -4.10 -6.85 -1.03
N GLU A 38 -5.37 -7.27 -1.13
CA GLU A 38 -5.74 -8.67 -1.29
C GLU A 38 -5.23 -9.25 -2.61
N VAL A 39 -5.37 -8.51 -3.72
CA VAL A 39 -4.79 -8.92 -5.01
C VAL A 39 -3.27 -9.00 -4.92
N LEU A 40 -2.60 -7.98 -4.37
CA LEU A 40 -1.14 -7.99 -4.22
C LEU A 40 -0.66 -9.16 -3.36
N LYS A 41 -1.41 -9.51 -2.32
CA LYS A 41 -1.13 -10.67 -1.46
C LYS A 41 -1.34 -11.98 -2.22
N LYS A 42 -2.44 -12.11 -2.98
CA LYS A 42 -2.75 -13.30 -3.79
C LYS A 42 -1.69 -13.57 -4.87
N GLU A 43 -1.20 -12.52 -5.51
CA GLU A 43 -0.14 -12.58 -6.51
C GLU A 43 1.27 -12.75 -5.88
N GLY A 44 1.39 -12.71 -4.55
CA GLY A 44 2.64 -12.97 -3.83
C GLY A 44 3.60 -11.78 -3.74
N TYR A 45 3.16 -10.55 -4.04
CA TYR A 45 3.99 -9.34 -3.92
C TYR A 45 4.19 -8.89 -2.47
N ILE A 46 3.19 -9.14 -1.62
CA ILE A 46 3.20 -8.79 -0.19
C ILE A 46 2.71 -9.97 0.64
N ARG A 47 3.03 -9.97 1.95
CA ARG A 47 2.67 -11.05 2.88
C ARG A 47 2.02 -10.50 4.15
#